data_AF-A0A7W0J6H5-F1
#
_entry.id   AF-A0A7W0J6H5-F1
#
_cell.length_a   1.000
_cell.length_b   1.000
_cell.length_c   1.000
_cell.angle_alpha   90.00
_cell.angle_beta   90.00
_cell.angle_gamma   90.00
#
_symmetry.space_group_name_H-M   'P 1'
#
loop_
_entity.id
_entity.type
_entity.pdbx_description
1 polymer ?
#
loop_
_entity_poly.entity_id
_entity_poly.type
_entity_poly.pdbx_seq_one_letter_code
_entity_poly.pdbx_strand_id
1 'polypeptide(L)'
;MKPIAVWGMCFWDWCIWGSDEDFDLLRKIHLVLFPETPYEWGEYAKQKNLDINILDQTWKNHRFDSMTIWSHIKYTNDFFITNDNNFHKQTKKGVLINFGARKILTTSEAFHYLKKSS
;
A
#
# COMPACT_ATOMS: atom_id res chain seq x y z
N MET A 1 -6.47 10.43 5.20
CA MET A 1 -6.40 9.09 5.80
C MET A 1 -5.12 8.99 6.59
N LYS A 2 -5.15 8.55 7.85
CA LYS A 2 -3.91 8.37 8.63
C LYS A 2 -3.34 6.98 8.34
N PRO A 3 -2.04 6.86 8.05
CA PRO A 3 -1.42 5.56 7.87
C PRO A 3 -1.23 4.84 9.21
N ILE A 4 -1.03 3.52 9.13
CA ILE A 4 -0.54 2.72 10.26
C ILE A 4 0.84 3.20 10.68
N ALA A 5 1.07 3.28 11.99
CA ALA A 5 2.35 3.70 12.54
C ALA A 5 3.44 2.69 12.17
N VAL A 6 4.42 3.15 11.40
CA VAL A 6 5.65 2.41 11.10
C VAL A 6 6.83 3.29 11.52
N TRP A 7 7.70 2.74 12.37
CA TRP A 7 8.85 3.46 12.90
C TRP A 7 9.73 3.99 11.76
N GLY A 8 10.15 5.25 11.86
CA GLY A 8 10.99 5.91 10.85
C GLY A 8 10.29 6.27 9.53
N MET A 9 8.97 6.05 9.43
CA MET A 9 8.20 6.30 8.20
C MET A 9 7.00 7.22 8.38
N CYS A 10 6.47 7.36 9.60
CA CYS A 10 5.36 8.26 9.90
C CYS A 10 5.76 9.36 10.87
N PHE A 11 5.02 10.47 10.83
CA PHE A 11 5.05 11.47 11.89
C PHE A 11 4.15 11.03 13.05
N TRP A 12 4.62 11.21 14.28
CA TRP A 12 3.96 10.70 15.49
C TRP A 12 2.54 11.22 15.71
N ASP A 13 2.26 12.45 15.28
CA ASP A 13 0.95 13.11 15.33
C ASP A 13 0.04 12.74 14.13
N TRP A 14 0.62 12.11 13.11
CA TRP A 14 -0.04 11.75 11.86
C TRP A 14 0.09 10.25 11.52
N CYS A 15 -0.27 9.39 12.48
CA CYS A 15 -0.46 7.96 12.25
C CYS A 15 -1.49 7.38 13.22
N ILE A 16 -1.85 6.11 13.03
CA ILE A 16 -2.63 5.34 14.00
C ILE A 16 -1.86 4.10 14.44
N TRP A 17 -1.99 3.75 15.71
CA TRP A 17 -1.52 2.46 16.20
C TRP A 17 -2.38 1.36 15.59
N GLY A 18 -1.74 0.46 14.85
CA GLY A 18 -2.42 -0.69 14.23
C GLY A 18 -2.60 -1.82 15.23
N SER A 19 -3.65 -2.62 15.05
CA SER A 19 -3.75 -3.93 15.68
C SER A 19 -2.90 -4.97 14.94
N ASP A 20 -2.80 -6.19 15.47
CA ASP A 20 -2.11 -7.29 14.80
C ASP A 20 -2.74 -7.58 13.42
N GLU A 21 -4.06 -7.52 13.31
CA GLU A 21 -4.77 -7.70 12.04
C GLU A 21 -4.41 -6.60 11.02
N ASP A 22 -4.17 -5.38 11.49
CA ASP A 22 -3.75 -4.28 10.62
C ASP A 22 -2.35 -4.53 10.04
N PHE A 23 -1.42 -5.02 10.85
CA PHE A 23 -0.07 -5.38 10.40
C PHE A 23 -0.06 -6.61 9.49
N ASP A 24 -0.90 -7.61 9.78
CA ASP A 24 -1.09 -8.79 8.94
C ASP A 24 -1.63 -8.43 7.56
N LEU A 25 -2.65 -7.57 7.51
CA LEU A 25 -3.19 -7.07 6.25
C LEU A 25 -2.14 -6.28 5.47
N LEU A 26 -1.40 -5.39 6.15
CA LEU A 26 -0.31 -4.64 5.52
C LEU A 26 0.77 -5.57 4.93
N ARG A 27 1.11 -6.65 5.64
CA ARG A 27 2.05 -7.67 5.16
C ARG A 27 1.53 -8.41 3.93
N LYS A 28 0.27 -8.82 3.94
CA LYS A 28 -0.38 -9.47 2.78
C LYS A 28 -0.38 -8.54 1.56
N ILE A 29 -0.73 -7.26 1.76
CA ILE A 29 -0.71 -6.24 0.71
C ILE A 29 0.69 -6.09 0.11
N HIS A 30 1.72 -5.95 0.95
CA HIS A 30 3.11 -5.79 0.49
C HIS A 30 3.56 -6.97 -0.35
N LEU A 31 3.28 -8.20 0.08
CA LEU A 31 3.66 -9.42 -0.66
C LEU A 31 2.94 -9.53 -2.01
N VAL A 32 1.72 -9.01 -2.14
CA VAL A 32 1.02 -8.94 -3.43
C VAL A 32 1.62 -7.88 -4.34
N LEU A 33 1.89 -6.69 -3.80
CA LEU A 33 2.43 -5.57 -4.57
C LEU A 33 3.90 -5.76 -4.95
N PHE A 34 4.70 -6.39 -4.10
CA PHE A 34 6.15 -6.49 -4.24
C PHE A 34 6.66 -7.87 -3.79
N PRO A 35 6.28 -8.96 -4.47
CA PRO A 35 6.59 -10.33 -4.03
C PRO A 35 8.09 -10.65 -3.89
N GLU A 36 8.94 -9.93 -4.62
CA GLU A 36 10.41 -10.10 -4.60
C GLU A 36 11.12 -9.17 -3.60
N THR A 37 10.38 -8.27 -2.95
CA THR A 37 10.91 -7.33 -1.96
C THR A 37 10.53 -7.83 -0.57
N PRO A 38 11.50 -8.20 0.29
CA PRO A 38 11.23 -8.54 1.67
C PRO A 38 10.42 -7.45 2.38
N TYR A 39 9.47 -7.89 3.20
CA TYR A 39 8.63 -7.00 3.99
C TYR A 39 9.45 -6.30 5.07
N GLU A 40 10.33 -7.04 5.75
CA GLU A 40 11.18 -6.51 6.81
C GLU A 40 12.38 -5.78 6.21
N TRP A 41 12.65 -4.57 6.71
CA TRP A 41 13.81 -3.78 6.27
C TRP A 41 15.13 -4.53 6.45
N GLY A 42 15.30 -5.24 7.57
CA GLY A 42 16.52 -5.99 7.85
C GLY A 42 16.79 -7.10 6.84
N GLU A 43 15.75 -7.78 6.37
CA GLU A 43 15.86 -8.81 5.34
C GLU A 43 16.20 -8.19 3.98
N TYR A 44 15.54 -7.08 3.63
CA TYR A 44 15.82 -6.36 2.38
C TYR A 44 17.25 -5.81 2.35
N ALA A 45 17.69 -5.15 3.42
CA ALA A 45 19.04 -4.59 3.53
C ALA A 45 20.10 -5.69 3.41
N LYS A 46 19.89 -6.85 4.06
CA LYS A 46 20.77 -8.02 3.93
C LYS A 46 20.79 -8.56 2.50
N GLN A 47 19.64 -8.70 1.85
CA GLN A 47 19.54 -9.21 0.47
C GLN A 47 20.26 -8.28 -0.54
N LYS A 48 20.22 -6.96 -0.30
CA LYS A 48 20.81 -5.95 -1.18
C LYS A 48 22.22 -5.50 -0.76
N ASN A 49 22.77 -6.06 0.33
CA ASN A 49 24.05 -5.68 0.93
C ASN A 49 24.14 -4.17 1.22
N LEU A 50 23.12 -3.62 1.89
CA LEU A 50 23.00 -2.22 2.26
C LEU A 50 23.30 -1.98 3.74
N ASP A 51 23.61 -0.72 4.08
CA ASP A 51 23.71 -0.29 5.48
C ASP A 51 22.32 -0.30 6.14
N ILE A 52 22.17 -1.08 7.22
CA ILE A 52 20.91 -1.22 7.97
C ILE A 52 20.43 0.10 8.59
N ASN A 53 21.31 1.09 8.77
CA ASN A 53 20.95 2.37 9.38
C ASN A 53 20.38 3.38 8.37
N ILE A 54 20.45 3.09 7.07
CA ILE A 54 20.04 4.00 6.01
C ILE A 54 18.95 3.32 5.16
N LEU A 55 17.70 3.74 5.35
CA LEU A 55 16.57 3.21 4.60
C LEU A 55 16.73 3.48 3.10
N ASP A 56 16.73 2.41 2.30
CA ASP A 56 16.73 2.47 0.85
C ASP A 56 15.45 3.11 0.30
N GLN A 57 15.58 3.92 -0.75
CA GLN A 57 14.44 4.64 -1.30
C GLN A 57 13.44 3.71 -1.99
N THR A 58 13.89 2.63 -2.63
CA THR A 58 13.00 1.66 -3.28
C THR A 58 12.18 0.91 -2.25
N TRP A 59 12.81 0.39 -1.19
CA TRP A 59 12.07 -0.26 -0.10
C TRP A 59 11.07 0.69 0.57
N LYS A 60 11.45 1.94 0.82
CA LYS A 60 10.55 2.97 1.36
C LYS A 60 9.33 3.19 0.47
N ASN A 61 9.52 3.31 -0.84
CA ASN A 61 8.42 3.52 -1.78
C ASN A 61 7.45 2.32 -1.77
N HIS A 62 7.98 1.09 -1.81
CA HIS A 62 7.16 -0.12 -1.72
C HIS A 62 6.33 -0.16 -0.43
N ARG A 63 6.94 0.27 0.67
CA ARG A 63 6.29 0.35 1.97
C ARG A 63 5.20 1.43 2.00
N PHE A 64 5.46 2.61 1.44
CA PHE A 64 4.45 3.67 1.32
C PHE A 64 3.27 3.28 0.43
N ASP A 65 3.51 2.61 -0.69
CA ASP A 65 2.44 2.12 -1.57
C ASP A 65 1.54 1.12 -0.84
N SER A 66 2.15 0.19 -0.09
CA SER A 66 1.43 -0.78 0.74
C SER A 66 0.60 -0.09 1.83
N MET A 67 1.17 0.90 2.52
CA MET A 67 0.47 1.68 3.55
C MET A 67 -0.66 2.53 2.98
N THR A 68 -0.51 3.03 1.75
CA THR A 68 -1.51 3.86 1.08
C THR A 68 -2.78 3.07 0.77
N ILE A 69 -2.64 1.87 0.19
CA ILE A 69 -3.80 1.02 -0.07
C ILE A 69 -4.36 0.40 1.22
N TRP A 70 -3.52 0.07 2.20
CA TRP A 70 -4.00 -0.34 3.53
C TRP A 70 -4.88 0.73 4.15
N SER A 71 -4.46 2.00 4.09
CA SER A 71 -5.23 3.12 4.64
C SER A 71 -6.58 3.23 3.93
N HIS A 72 -6.58 3.13 2.61
CA HIS A 72 -7.81 3.12 1.81
C HIS A 72 -8.80 2.05 2.28
N ILE A 73 -8.32 0.82 2.49
CA ILE A 73 -9.12 -0.31 2.97
C ILE A 73 -9.64 -0.04 4.39
N LYS A 74 -8.76 0.41 5.30
CA LYS A 74 -9.10 0.68 6.71
C LYS A 74 -10.20 1.73 6.85
N TYR A 75 -10.16 2.78 6.02
CA TYR A 75 -11.17 3.84 6.03
C TYR A 75 -12.40 3.51 5.15
N THR A 76 -12.48 2.31 4.59
CA THR A 76 -13.65 1.80 3.84
C THR A 76 -14.09 2.67 2.66
N ASN A 77 -13.14 3.37 2.03
CA ASN A 77 -13.44 4.23 0.88
C ASN A 77 -13.85 3.39 -0.34
N ASP A 78 -14.77 3.92 -1.14
CA ASP A 78 -15.28 3.21 -2.32
C ASP A 78 -14.30 3.15 -3.49
N PHE A 79 -13.52 4.21 -3.68
CA PHE A 79 -12.68 4.41 -4.86
C PHE A 79 -11.23 4.69 -4.46
N PHE A 80 -10.34 3.78 -4.81
CA PHE A 80 -8.90 3.99 -4.81
C PHE A 80 -8.48 4.46 -6.19
N ILE A 81 -8.22 5.75 -6.35
CA ILE A 81 -7.87 6.35 -7.64
C ILE A 81 -6.35 6.50 -7.72
N THR A 82 -5.73 5.81 -8.68
CA THR A 82 -4.29 5.91 -8.97
C THR A 82 -4.00 5.60 -10.43
N ASN A 83 -2.97 6.22 -11.00
CA ASN A 83 -2.44 5.87 -12.33
C ASN A 83 -1.21 4.96 -12.24
N ASP A 84 -0.82 4.52 -11.04
CA ASP A 84 0.25 3.56 -10.89
C ASP A 84 -0.21 2.17 -11.38
N ASN A 85 0.43 1.71 -12.45
CA ASN A 85 0.17 0.45 -13.10
C ASN A 85 0.35 -0.76 -12.17
N ASN A 86 1.13 -0.67 -11.09
CA ASN A 86 1.32 -1.79 -10.17
C ASN A 86 0.01 -2.23 -9.52
N PHE A 87 -0.89 -1.28 -9.20
CA PHE A 87 -2.22 -1.56 -8.64
C PHE A 87 -3.23 -2.07 -9.69
N HIS A 88 -2.95 -1.86 -10.97
CA HIS A 88 -3.83 -2.24 -12.08
C HIS A 88 -3.48 -3.57 -12.75
N LYS A 89 -2.31 -4.15 -12.43
CA LYS A 89 -1.93 -5.48 -12.92
C LYS A 89 -3.01 -6.50 -12.57
N GLN A 90 -3.47 -7.29 -13.55
CA GLN A 90 -4.54 -8.28 -13.36
C GLN A 90 -4.24 -9.27 -12.23
N THR A 91 -2.97 -9.65 -12.08
CA THR A 91 -2.48 -10.54 -11.02
C THR A 91 -2.54 -9.93 -9.61
N LYS A 92 -2.74 -8.62 -9.48
CA LYS A 92 -2.70 -7.88 -8.20
C LYS A 92 -4.03 -7.22 -7.87
N LYS A 93 -4.64 -6.54 -8.85
CA LYS A 93 -5.88 -5.76 -8.68
C LYS A 93 -7.00 -6.60 -8.04
N GLY A 94 -7.25 -7.80 -8.56
CA GLY A 94 -8.29 -8.69 -8.01
C GLY A 94 -8.03 -9.09 -6.56
N VAL A 95 -6.76 -9.37 -6.21
CA VAL A 95 -6.37 -9.74 -4.84
C VAL A 95 -6.56 -8.57 -3.88
N LEU A 96 -6.18 -7.36 -4.29
CA LEU A 96 -6.38 -6.14 -3.48
C LEU A 96 -7.88 -5.83 -3.28
N ILE A 97 -8.72 -6.07 -4.29
CA ILE A 97 -10.18 -5.94 -4.16
C ILE A 97 -10.72 -6.95 -3.14
N ASN A 98 -10.23 -8.19 -3.16
CA ASN A 98 -10.58 -9.22 -2.17
C ASN A 98 -10.11 -8.87 -0.75
N PHE A 99 -9.03 -8.11 -0.62
CA PHE A 99 -8.60 -7.54 0.66
C PHE A 99 -9.44 -6.35 1.13
N GLY A 100 -10.39 -5.87 0.32
CA GLY A 100 -11.32 -4.81 0.70
C GLY A 100 -11.11 -3.47 -0.03
N ALA A 101 -10.26 -3.41 -1.07
CA ALA A 101 -10.01 -2.15 -1.78
C ALA A 101 -11.21 -1.62 -2.58
N ARG A 102 -12.28 -2.40 -2.73
CA ARG A 102 -13.50 -2.06 -3.50
C ARG A 102 -13.19 -1.76 -4.96
N LYS A 103 -13.13 -0.50 -5.39
CA LYS A 103 -12.82 -0.12 -6.77
C LYS A 103 -11.46 0.53 -6.86
N ILE A 104 -10.58 -0.03 -7.68
CA ILE A 104 -9.30 0.57 -8.06
C ILE A 104 -9.44 1.13 -9.47
N LEU A 105 -9.33 2.44 -9.63
CA LEU A 105 -9.57 3.15 -10.90
C LEU A 105 -8.38 4.03 -11.27
N THR A 106 -8.15 4.19 -12.56
CA THR A 106 -7.36 5.31 -13.09
C THR A 106 -8.15 6.61 -13.01
N THR A 107 -7.48 7.75 -13.16
CA THR A 107 -8.16 9.06 -13.20
C THR A 107 -9.19 9.13 -14.34
N SER A 108 -8.87 8.55 -15.50
CA SER A 108 -9.77 8.51 -16.66
C SER A 108 -11.03 7.66 -16.39
N GLU A 109 -10.86 6.47 -15.81
CA GLU A 109 -11.98 5.61 -15.42
C GLU A 109 -12.87 6.27 -14.37
N ALA A 110 -12.29 6.95 -13.39
CA ALA A 110 -13.02 7.69 -12.36
C ALA A 110 -13.86 8.83 -12.97
N PHE A 111 -13.30 9.57 -13.93
CA PHE A 111 -14.03 10.63 -14.63
C PHE A 111 -15.22 10.09 -15.43
N HIS A 112 -15.04 8.95 -16.11
CA HIS A 112 -16.14 8.29 -16.83
C HIS A 112 -17.23 7.78 -15.89
N TYR A 113 -16.85 7.30 -14.71
CA TYR A 113 -17.78 6.84 -13.69
C TYR A 113 -18.68 7.97 -13.18
N LEU A 114 -18.10 9.16 -12.95
CA LEU A 114 -18.85 10.36 -12.53
C LEU A 114 -19.86 10.79 -13.60
N LYS A 115 -19.46 10.80 -14.88
CA LYS A 115 -20.35 11.17 -15.99
C LYS A 115 -21.54 10.25 -16.18
N LYS A 116 -21.42 8.96 -15.83
CA LYS A 116 -22.54 7.99 -15.90
C LYS A 116 -23.50 8.08 -14.72
N SER A 117 -23.11 8.76 -13.65
CA SER A 117 -23.87 8.84 -12.40
C SER A 117 -24.59 10.19 -12.23
N SER A 118 -24.48 11.08 -13.23
CA SER A 118 -25.17 12.38 -13.35
C SER A 118 -26.24 12.30 -14.43
#